data_AF-A0A258KQL5-F1
#
_entry.id   AF-A0A258KQL5-F1
#
_cell.length_a   1.000
_cell.length_b   1.000
_cell.length_c   1.000
_cell.angle_alpha   90.00
_cell.angle_beta   90.00
_cell.angle_gamma   90.00
#
_symmetry.space_group_name_H-M   'P 1'
#
loop_
_entity.id
_entity.type
_entity.pdbx_description
1 polymer ?
#
loop_
_entity_poly.entity_id
_entity_poly.type
_entity_poly.pdbx_seq_one_letter_code
_entity_poly.pdbx_strand_id
1 'polypeptide(L)' 'VRLYGTSYIDGDITHEQLAMETGAFFQGRSLKFQRPAPQAAPTPVLAPPAEAQAKPA' A
#
# COMPACT_ATOMS: atom_id res chain seq x y z
N VAL A 1 -5.89 -11.35 6.92
CA VAL A 1 -5.89 -12.59 7.73
C VAL A 1 -6.51 -12.28 9.08
N ARG A 2 -7.41 -13.15 9.55
CA ARG A 2 -8.02 -13.06 10.89
C ARG A 2 -7.92 -14.40 11.58
N LEU A 3 -7.33 -14.43 12.77
CA LEU A 3 -7.22 -15.63 13.59
C LEU A 3 -8.36 -15.64 14.61
N TYR A 4 -9.20 -16.67 14.56
CA TYR A 4 -10.32 -16.88 15.49
C TYR A 4 -9.85 -17.59 16.76
N GLY A 5 -10.64 -17.53 17.83
CA GLY A 5 -10.26 -17.96 19.19
C GLY A 5 -9.82 -19.41 19.40
N THR A 6 -9.92 -20.28 18.39
CA THR A 6 -9.42 -21.67 18.45
C THR A 6 -8.31 -21.94 17.44
N SER A 7 -7.80 -20.90 16.78
CA SER A 7 -6.75 -21.03 15.77
C SER A 7 -5.41 -21.28 16.45
N TYR A 8 -4.66 -22.25 15.96
CA TYR A 8 -3.30 -22.54 16.42
C TYR A 8 -2.36 -22.57 15.21
N ILE A 9 -1.47 -21.60 15.13
CA ILE A 9 -0.53 -21.47 14.03
C ILE A 9 0.89 -21.50 14.59
N ASP A 10 1.66 -22.48 14.14
CA ASP A 10 3.10 -22.56 14.30
C ASP A 10 3.75 -22.42 12.92
N GLY A 11 4.49 -21.33 12.72
CA GLY A 11 5.14 -21.01 11.45
C GLY A 11 4.90 -19.57 10.99
N ASP A 12 5.45 -19.24 9.82
CA ASP A 12 5.43 -17.87 9.31
C ASP A 12 4.12 -17.55 8.59
N ILE A 13 3.54 -16.37 8.85
CA ILE A 13 2.34 -15.88 8.15
C ILE A 13 2.71 -14.67 7.29
N THR A 14 2.40 -14.73 6.00
CA THR A 14 2.45 -13.56 5.11
C THR A 14 1.06 -12.96 4.94
N HIS A 15 0.88 -11.68 5.28
CA HIS A 15 -0.42 -11.02 5.24
C HIS A 15 -0.32 -9.51 4.97
N GLU A 16 -1.32 -8.91 4.32
CA GLU A 16 -1.43 -7.45 4.24
C GLU A 16 -1.95 -6.86 5.56
N GLN A 17 -3.02 -7.44 6.09
CA GLN A 17 -3.60 -7.11 7.40
C GLN A 17 -3.73 -8.37 8.25
N LEU A 18 -3.45 -8.25 9.55
CA LEU A 18 -3.58 -9.33 10.54
C LEU A 18 -4.45 -8.85 11.71
N ALA A 19 -5.49 -9.61 12.01
CA ALA A 19 -6.33 -9.43 13.19
C ALA A 19 -6.34 -10.72 14.01
N MET A 20 -6.32 -10.60 15.34
CA MET A 20 -6.37 -11.73 16.26
C MET A 20 -7.49 -11.57 17.27
N GLU A 21 -8.25 -12.63 17.47
CA GLU A 21 -9.24 -12.72 18.53
C GLU A 21 -8.68 -13.39 19.78
N THR A 22 -9.31 -13.14 20.92
CA THR A 22 -8.99 -13.81 22.18
C THR A 22 -9.06 -15.32 22.03
N GLY A 23 -8.01 -16.02 22.46
CA GLY A 23 -7.88 -17.48 22.36
C GLY A 23 -7.10 -17.95 21.12
N ALA A 24 -6.90 -17.09 20.12
CA ALA A 24 -6.03 -17.43 18.99
C ALA A 24 -4.57 -17.50 19.45
N PHE A 25 -3.88 -18.58 19.08
CA PHE A 25 -2.46 -18.76 19.36
C PHE A 25 -1.65 -18.69 18.06
N PHE A 26 -0.62 -17.85 18.08
CA PHE A 26 0.28 -17.68 16.96
C PHE A 26 1.72 -17.60 17.45
N GLN A 27 2.53 -18.52 16.95
CA GLN A 27 3.96 -18.59 17.21
C GLN A 27 4.69 -18.72 15.87
N GLY A 28 5.49 -17.72 15.54
CA GLY A 28 6.20 -17.65 14.26
C GLY A 28 6.41 -16.21 13.81
N ARG A 29 6.87 -15.98 12.58
CA ARG A 29 7.10 -14.62 12.06
C ARG A 29 5.89 -14.13 11.28
N SER A 30 5.46 -12.89 11.58
CA SER A 30 4.48 -12.19 10.76
C SER A 30 5.17 -11.35 9.69
N LEU A 31 5.00 -11.70 8.42
CA LEU A 31 5.54 -10.98 7.27
C LEU A 31 4.43 -10.08 6.70
N LYS A 32 4.56 -8.77 6.91
CA LYS A 32 3.64 -7.79 6.32
C LYS A 32 3.90 -7.68 4.82
N PHE A 33 2.88 -7.96 4.02
CA PHE A 33 2.92 -7.71 2.58
C PHE A 33 2.99 -6.19 2.37
N GLN A 34 4.12 -5.71 1.86
CA GLN A 34 4.25 -4.33 1.42
C GLN A 34 3.78 -4.28 -0.02
N ARG A 35 2.61 -3.68 -0.27
CA ARG A 35 2.23 -3.32 -1.63
C ARG A 35 3.27 -2.31 -2.13
N PRO A 36 3.86 -2.51 -3.32
CA PRO A 36 4.69 -1.48 -3.93
C PRO A 36 3.95 -0.15 -3.91
N ALA A 37 4.65 0.92 -3.52
CA ALA A 37 4.05 2.25 -3.52
C ALA A 37 3.41 2.50 -4.90
N PRO A 38 2.16 2.97 -4.97
CA PRO A 38 1.57 3.34 -6.25
C PRO A 38 2.51 4.32 -6.92
N GLN A 39 3.08 3.90 -8.05
CA GLN A 39 3.97 4.74 -8.84
C GLN A 39 3.16 5.98 -9.20
N ALA A 40 3.59 7.13 -8.67
CA ALA A 40 2.90 8.38 -8.86
C ALA A 40 2.65 8.55 -10.37
N ALA A 41 1.37 8.62 -10.75
CA ALA A 41 1.02 8.91 -12.13
C ALA A 41 1.68 10.25 -12.48
N PRO A 42 2.33 10.37 -13.66
CA PRO A 42 2.93 11.63 -14.06
C PRO A 42 1.83 12.70 -14.05
N THR A 43 1.97 13.68 -13.15
CA THR A 43 1.16 14.90 -13.17
C THR A 43 1.33 15.52 -14.54
N PRO A 44 0.25 15.71 -15.34
CA PRO A 44 0.36 16.44 -16.59
C PRO A 44 0.86 17.85 -16.26
N VAL A 45 2.08 18.16 -16.70
CA VAL A 45 2.60 19.52 -16.67
C VAL A 45 1.70 20.31 -17.62
N LEU A 46 0.84 21.16 -17.05
CA LEU A 46 0.16 22.21 -17.79
C LEU A 46 1.26 23.04 -18.46
N ALA A 47 1.37 22.93 -19.78
CA ALA A 47 2.23 23.80 -20.56
C ALA A 47 1.84 25.26 -20.25
N PRO A 48 2.81 26.16 -19.98
CA PRO A 48 2.50 27.57 -19.85
C PRO A 48 1.82 28.04 -21.14
N PRO A 49 0.77 28.88 -21.07
CA PRO A 49 0.17 29.45 -22.25
C PRO A 49 1.26 30.19 -23.03
N ALA A 50 1.52 29.72 -24.25
CA ALA A 50 2.40 30.37 -25.19
C ALA A 50 1.99 31.85 -25.29
N GLU A 51 2.96 32.71 -25.06
CA GLU A 51 2.85 34.17 -25.12
C GLU A 51 2.24 34.58 -26.46
N ALA A 52 0.94 34.76 -26.47
CA ALA A 52 0.26 35.59 -27.46
C ALA A 52 0.71 37.02 -27.19
N GLN A 53 1.70 37.50 -27.96
CA GLN A 53 1.47 38.54 -28.96
C GLN A 53 2.81 39.20 -29.33
N ALA A 54 3.28 38.83 -30.52
CA ALA A 54 4.31 39.55 -31.24
C ALA A 54 3.92 41.04 -31.40
N LYS A 55 4.79 41.93 -30.92
CA LYS A 55 5.16 43.15 -31.66
C LYS A 55 6.20 42.72 -32.69
N PRO A 56 6.18 43.16 -33.97
CA PRO A 56 6.40 44.57 -34.30
C PRO A 56 5.73 45.07 -35.62
N ALA A 57 5.62 46.41 -35.76
CA ALA A 57 5.86 47.24 -36.95
C ALA A 57 5.17 48.60 -36.78
#